data_AF-A0A7C0WG82-F1
#
_entry.id   AF-A0A7C0WG82-F1
#
_cell.length_a   1.000
_cell.length_b   1.000
_cell.length_c   1.000
_cell.angle_alpha   90.00
_cell.angle_beta   90.00
_cell.angle_gamma   90.00
#
_symmetry.space_group_name_H-M   'P 1'
#
loop_
_entity.id
_entity.type
_entity.pdbx_description
1 polymer ?
#
loop_
_entity_poly.entity_id
_entity_poly.type
_entity_poly.pdbx_seq_one_letter_code
_entity_poly.pdbx_strand_id
1 'polypeptide(L)' 'MKEYMPAEITNTVVLLDTYSAFKHFKDSDIDIYWGGYLGSKDEILLSGRLKDIIEDLKKIRSKARREKGWLMDTYILRR' A
#
# COMPACT_ATOMS: atom_id res chain seq x y z
N MET A 1 -3.62 -19.09 8.35
CA MET A 1 -3.17 -17.76 7.90
C MET A 1 -2.54 -17.09 9.10
N LYS A 2 -1.33 -16.51 8.99
CA LYS A 2 -0.70 -15.85 10.15
C LYS A 2 -1.15 -14.39 10.16
N GLU A 3 -1.85 -14.01 11.22
CA GLU A 3 -2.29 -12.63 11.45
C GLU A 3 -1.20 -11.89 12.24
N TYR A 4 -1.00 -10.61 11.92
CA TYR A 4 -0.04 -9.75 12.61
C TYR A 4 -0.80 -8.57 13.21
N MET A 5 -0.56 -8.30 14.49
CA MET A 5 -1.07 -7.12 15.16
C MET A 5 -0.29 -5.87 14.72
N PRO A 6 -0.90 -4.67 14.75
CA PRO A 6 -0.20 -3.41 14.44
C PRO A 6 1.11 -3.21 15.20
N ALA A 7 1.18 -3.68 16.46
CA ALA A 7 2.38 -3.58 17.28
C ALA A 7 3.55 -4.46 16.79
N GLU A 8 3.28 -5.49 15.99
CA GLU A 8 4.30 -6.42 15.48
C GLU A 8 4.91 -5.95 14.15
N ILE A 9 4.38 -4.88 13.55
CA ILE A 9 4.91 -4.33 12.30
C ILE A 9 6.04 -3.35 12.61
N THR A 10 7.26 -3.74 12.23
CA THR A 10 8.45 -2.88 12.29
C THR A 10 8.92 -2.48 10.90
N ASN A 11 9.11 -3.47 10.01
CA ASN A 11 9.50 -3.26 8.63
C ASN A 11 9.02 -4.46 7.80
N THR A 12 7.84 -4.35 7.19
CA THR A 12 7.16 -5.48 6.56
C THR A 12 6.90 -5.19 5.09
N VAL A 13 7.35 -6.09 4.23
CA VAL A 13 7.01 -6.08 2.79
C VAL A 13 5.74 -6.90 2.59
N VAL A 14 4.77 -6.33 1.87
CA VAL A 14 3.51 -7.01 1.54
C VAL A 14 3.40 -7.17 0.04
N LEU A 15 3.21 -8.42 -0.40
CA LEU A 15 3.00 -8.80 -1.79
C LEU A 15 1.61 -9.42 -1.96
N LEU A 16 1.06 -9.33 -3.19
CA LEU A 16 -0.20 -9.96 -3.60
C LEU A 16 -1.43 -9.56 -2.75
N ASP A 17 -1.49 -8.29 -2.34
CA ASP A 17 -2.59 -7.76 -1.52
C ASP A 17 -3.78 -7.26 -2.36
N THR A 18 -4.70 -8.18 -2.64
CA THR A 18 -5.95 -7.88 -3.33
C THR A 18 -6.90 -7.01 -2.50
N TYR A 19 -6.88 -7.15 -1.17
CA TYR A 19 -7.89 -6.60 -0.26
C TYR A 19 -7.51 -5.24 0.35
N SER A 20 -6.29 -4.75 0.11
CA SER A 20 -5.80 -3.51 0.72
C SER A 20 -5.61 -3.65 2.24
N ALA A 21 -4.91 -4.69 2.69
CA ALA A 21 -4.68 -4.98 4.10
C ALA A 21 -4.08 -3.80 4.88
N PHE A 22 -3.34 -2.90 4.23
CA PHE A 22 -2.87 -1.65 4.85
C PHE A 22 -4.00 -0.82 5.49
N LYS A 23 -5.25 -0.91 5.02
CA LYS A 23 -6.39 -0.17 5.58
C LYS A 23 -6.64 -0.46 7.06
N HIS A 24 -6.25 -1.65 7.55
CA HIS A 24 -6.38 -2.01 8.96
C HIS A 24 -5.44 -1.22 9.87
N PHE A 25 -4.43 -0.56 9.31
CA PHE A 25 -3.43 0.24 10.04
C PHE A 25 -3.63 1.75 9.89
N LYS A 26 -4.79 2.19 9.35
CA LYS A 26 -5.05 3.60 9.04
C LYS A 26 -4.91 4.55 10.23
N ASP A 27 -5.17 4.07 11.44
CA ASP A 27 -5.12 4.85 12.69
C ASP A 27 -3.80 4.65 13.45
N SER A 28 -2.91 3.81 12.91
CA SER A 28 -1.58 3.54 13.49
C SER A 28 -0.58 4.61 13.04
N ASP A 29 0.40 4.89 13.90
CA ASP A 29 1.55 5.72 13.55
C ASP A 29 2.54 4.87 12.74
N ILE A 30 2.27 4.73 11.45
CA ILE A 30 3.06 3.91 10.52
C ILE A 30 3.24 4.65 9.19
N ASP A 31 4.43 4.54 8.63
CA ASP A 31 4.73 4.98 7.28
C ASP A 31 4.47 3.84 6.29
N ILE A 32 3.96 4.20 5.12
CA ILE A 32 3.84 3.30 3.98
C ILE A 32 4.73 3.80 2.83
N TYR A 33 5.39 2.86 2.17
CA TYR A 33 6.09 3.08 0.91
C TYR A 33 5.44 2.18 -0.13
N TRP A 34 4.57 2.73 -0.95
CA TRP A 34 3.77 2.00 -1.92
C TRP A 34 4.30 2.21 -3.34
N GLY A 35 4.28 1.14 -4.14
CA GLY A 35 4.67 1.17 -5.54
C GLY A 35 3.73 0.34 -6.40
N GLY A 36 3.22 0.94 -7.47
CA GLY A 36 2.45 0.28 -8.53
C GLY A 36 3.28 0.17 -9.82
N TYR A 37 3.21 -0.98 -10.48
CA TYR A 37 3.93 -1.25 -11.75
C TYR A 37 5.44 -0.96 -11.69
N LEU A 38 6.06 -1.27 -10.55
CA LEU A 38 7.48 -1.00 -10.30
C LEU A 38 8.38 -1.53 -11.42
N GLY A 39 9.35 -0.72 -11.86
CA GLY A 39 10.29 -1.02 -12.93
C GLY A 39 9.72 -0.90 -14.35
N SER A 40 8.47 -0.47 -14.50
CA SER A 40 7.87 -0.20 -15.82
C SER A 40 7.80 1.31 -16.10
N LYS A 41 7.51 1.67 -17.36
CA LYS A 41 7.27 3.06 -17.77
C LYS A 41 6.07 3.73 -17.07
N ASP A 42 5.17 2.93 -16.50
CA ASP A 42 3.95 3.41 -15.86
C ASP A 42 4.06 3.32 -14.33
N GLU A 43 5.27 3.31 -13.80
CA GLU A 43 5.53 3.26 -12.36
C GLU A 43 4.84 4.41 -11.63
N ILE A 44 4.22 4.08 -10.50
CA ILE A 44 3.58 5.06 -9.62
C ILE A 44 4.10 4.82 -8.20
N LEU A 45 4.63 5.87 -7.60
CA LEU A 45 5.16 5.84 -6.24
C LEU A 45 4.35 6.76 -5.32
N LEU A 46 4.10 6.31 -4.11
CA LEU A 46 3.51 7.12 -3.05
C LEU A 46 4.08 6.69 -1.71
N SER A 47 4.52 7.65 -0.90
CA SER A 47 5.05 7.39 0.44
C SER A 47 4.67 8.45 1.44
N GLY A 48 4.53 8.05 2.70
CA GLY A 48 4.28 8.94 3.82
C GLY A 48 3.55 8.23 4.94
N ARG A 49 3.15 9.00 5.96
CA ARG A 49 2.33 8.51 7.05
C ARG A 49 1.00 8.00 6.50
N LEU A 50 0.71 6.73 6.77
CA LEU A 50 -0.44 6.06 6.19
C LEU A 50 -1.75 6.83 6.45
N LYS A 51 -1.94 7.32 7.67
CA LYS A 51 -3.13 8.11 8.05
C LYS A 51 -3.34 9.35 7.17
N ASP A 52 -2.25 9.96 6.70
CA ASP A 52 -2.28 11.21 5.93
C ASP A 52 -2.52 10.94 4.43
N ILE A 53 -2.06 9.78 3.92
CA ILE A 53 -2.08 9.49 2.47
C ILE A 53 -3.03 8.36 2.04
N ILE A 54 -3.74 7.72 2.97
CA ILE A 54 -4.57 6.54 2.68
C ILE A 54 -5.67 6.80 1.64
N GLU A 55 -6.30 7.98 1.67
CA GLU A 55 -7.36 8.31 0.73
C GLU A 55 -6.82 8.56 -0.69
N ASP A 56 -5.66 9.18 -0.81
CA ASP A 56 -5.02 9.39 -2.10
C ASP A 56 -4.48 8.07 -2.67
N LEU A 57 -3.93 7.21 -1.82
CA LEU A 57 -3.55 5.86 -2.21
C LEU A 57 -4.74 5.07 -2.77
N LYS A 58 -5.91 5.12 -2.10
CA LYS A 58 -7.13 4.47 -2.59
C LYS A 58 -7.53 5.01 -3.98
N LYS A 59 -7.53 6.33 -4.17
CA LYS A 59 -7.87 6.96 -5.46
C LYS A 59 -6.91 6.53 -6.56
N ILE A 60 -5.60 6.54 -6.30
CA ILE A 60 -4.55 6.12 -7.25
C ILE A 60 -4.76 4.66 -7.66
N ARG A 61 -4.94 3.76 -6.70
CA ARG A 61 -5.19 2.33 -6.97
C ARG A 61 -6.44 2.12 -7.82
N SER A 62 -7.54 2.79 -7.48
CA SER A 62 -8.78 2.70 -8.24
C SER A 62 -8.65 3.27 -9.65
N LYS A 63 -7.93 4.39 -9.82
CA LYS A 63 -7.66 4.99 -11.14
C LYS A 63 -6.84 4.03 -12.01
N ALA A 64 -5.73 3.51 -11.49
CA ALA A 64 -4.86 2.58 -12.20
C ALA A 64 -5.60 1.32 -12.67
N ARG A 65 -6.41 0.70 -11.79
CA ARG A 65 -7.26 -0.45 -12.15
C ARG A 65 -8.28 -0.11 -13.23
N ARG A 66 -8.92 1.06 -13.19
CA ARG A 66 -9.89 1.48 -14.23
C ARG A 66 -9.22 1.70 -15.59
N GLU A 67 -8.03 2.29 -15.61
CA GLU A 67 -7.33 2.64 -16.85
C GLU A 67 -6.73 1.42 -17.55
N LYS A 68 -6.22 0.44 -16.80
CA LYS A 68 -5.50 -0.72 -17.37
C LYS A 68 -6.22 -2.05 -17.25
N GLY A 69 -7.29 -2.13 -16.46
CA GLY A 69 -7.99 -3.38 -16.13
C GLY A 69 -7.26 -4.27 -15.10
N TRP A 70 -6.02 -3.93 -14.72
CA TRP A 70 -5.24 -4.66 -13.72
C TRP A 70 -4.32 -3.71 -12.96
N LEU A 71 -3.92 -4.11 -11.75
CA LEU A 71 -2.93 -3.40 -10.94
C LEU A 71 -2.10 -4.44 -10.18
N MET A 72 -0.79 -4.44 -10.43
CA MET A 72 0.18 -5.10 -9.57
C MET A 72 0.85 -4.02 -8.73
N ASP A 73 0.69 -4.12 -7.42
CA ASP A 73 1.30 -3.24 -6.46
C ASP A 73 1.90 -4.01 -5.28
N THR A 74 2.84 -3.35 -4.62
CA THR A 74 3.52 -3.83 -3.42
C THR A 74 3.76 -2.65 -2.50
N TYR A 75 3.98 -2.91 -1.22
CA TYR A 75 4.31 -1.86 -0.27
C TYR A 75 5.11 -2.35 0.91
N ILE A 76 5.81 -1.41 1.52
CA ILE A 76 6.47 -1.58 2.82
C ILE A 76 5.66 -0.81 3.86
N LEU A 77 5.36 -1.44 4.99
CA LEU A 77 4.89 -0.78 6.20
C LEU A 77 6.06 -0.68 7.19
N ARG A 78 6.32 0.53 7.69
CA ARG A 78 7.43 0.81 8.59
C ARG A 78 7.00 1.66 9.77
N ARG A 79 7.45 1.29 10.97
CA ARG A 79 7.29 2.04 12.21
C ARG A 79 8.63 2.56 12.70
#